data_AF-A0A090Q976-F1
#
_entry.id   AF-A0A090Q976-F1
#
_cell.length_a   1.000
_cell.length_b   1.000
_cell.length_c   1.000
_cell.angle_alpha   90.00
_cell.angle_beta   90.00
_cell.angle_gamma   90.00
#
_symmetry.space_group_name_H-M   'P 1'
#
loop_
_entity.id
_entity.type
_entity.pdbx_description
1 polymer ?
#
loop_
_entity_poly.entity_id
_entity_poly.type
_entity_poly.pdbx_seq_one_letter_code
_entity_poly.pdbx_strand_id
1 'polypeptide(L)' 'MNLQWVKFDDRDDATDDDSFQEATDVFNIQSLYGYKLSEKFAVSTLGEYRTTILNNFNDPGYLDLGVGATWTPLDNLVV' A
#
# COMPACT_ATOMS: atom_id res chain seq x y z
N MET A 1 4.27 6.04 1.66
CA MET A 1 3.60 7.25 1.15
C MET A 1 4.49 7.87 0.10
N ASN A 2 3.94 8.12 -1.09
CA ASN A 2 4.62 8.76 -2.20
C ASN A 2 3.65 9.78 -2.81
N LEU A 3 4.01 11.07 -2.73
CA LEU A 3 3.21 12.18 -3.21
C LEU A 3 4.10 13.04 -4.12
N GLN A 4 3.62 13.38 -5.32
CA GLN A 4 4.37 14.16 -6.30
C GLN A 4 3.45 15.15 -7.02
N TRP A 5 3.93 16.38 -7.18
CA TRP A 5 3.29 17.43 -7.99
C TRP A 5 4.20 17.81 -9.14
N VAL A 6 3.61 18.03 -10.31
CA VAL A 6 4.33 18.43 -11.54
C VAL A 6 3.58 19.61 -12.14
N LYS A 7 4.34 20.57 -12.66
CA LYS A 7 3.80 21.66 -13.48
C LYS A 7 3.80 21.19 -14.94
N PHE A 8 2.64 21.09 -15.55
CA PHE A 8 2.54 21.00 -17.00
C PHE A 8 2.43 22.45 -17.50
N ASP A 9 3.40 22.90 -18.29
CA ASP A 9 3.50 24.28 -18.80
C ASP A 9 3.80 24.17 -20.29
N ASP A 10 2.74 24.06 -21.11
CA ASP A 10 2.82 24.13 -22.55
C ASP A 10 2.81 25.59 -23.01
N ARG A 11 4.00 26.10 -23.31
CA ARG A 11 4.19 27.51 -23.70
C ARG A 11 3.67 27.85 -25.09
N ASP A 12 3.29 26.84 -25.87
CA ASP A 12 2.78 27.01 -27.23
C ASP A 12 1.25 27.08 -27.28
N ASP A 13 0.54 26.82 -26.17
CA ASP A 13 -0.92 26.96 -26.02
C ASP A 13 -1.28 28.05 -24.99
N ALA A 14 -1.89 29.14 -25.45
CA ALA A 14 -2.30 30.26 -24.60
C ALA A 14 -3.50 29.94 -23.67
N THR A 15 -4.10 28.75 -23.81
CA THR A 15 -5.20 28.27 -22.96
C THR A 15 -4.78 27.19 -21.97
N ASP A 16 -3.49 26.86 -21.90
CA ASP A 16 -2.99 25.85 -20.97
C ASP A 16 -3.09 26.30 -19.49
N ASP A 17 -3.29 25.32 -18.61
CA ASP A 17 -3.32 25.51 -17.16
C ASP A 17 -1.93 25.29 -16.57
N ASP A 18 -1.24 26.39 -16.29
CA ASP A 18 0.11 26.38 -15.74
C ASP A 18 0.14 26.13 -14.21
N SER A 19 -0.94 25.68 -13.59
CA SER A 19 -0.93 25.36 -12.17
C SER A 19 -0.19 24.04 -11.86
N PHE A 20 0.24 23.88 -10.60
CA PHE A 20 0.81 22.61 -10.14
C PHE A 20 -0.30 21.56 -10.05
N GLN A 21 -0.13 20.47 -10.80
CA GLN A 21 -1.05 19.34 -10.82
C GLN A 21 -0.45 18.16 -10.06
N GLU A 22 -1.31 17.38 -9.41
CA GLU A 22 -0.92 16.16 -8.72
C GLU A 22 -0.57 15.07 -9.74
N ALA A 23 0.67 14.59 -9.71
CA ALA A 23 1.19 13.62 -10.66
C ALA A 23 1.23 12.19 -10.11
N THR A 24 1.37 12.02 -8.79
CA THR A 24 1.33 10.71 -8.13
C THR A 24 0.88 10.87 -6.69
N ASP A 25 -0.08 10.04 -6.30
CA ASP A 25 -0.57 9.98 -4.94
C ASP A 25 -0.82 8.52 -4.56
N VAL A 26 0.12 7.98 -3.78
CA VAL A 26 0.04 6.62 -3.29
C VAL A 26 0.25 6.61 -1.79
N PHE A 27 -0.84 6.41 -1.07
CA PHE A 27 -0.85 6.10 0.35
C PHE A 27 -1.08 4.60 0.54
N ASN A 28 -0.32 3.99 1.46
CA ASN A 28 -0.43 2.57 1.77
C ASN A 28 -0.28 2.37 3.27
N ILE A 29 -1.18 1.57 3.84
CA ILE A 29 -1.13 1.06 5.21
C ILE A 29 -1.13 -0.46 5.10
N GLN A 30 -0.24 -1.10 5.84
CA GLN A 30 -0.21 -2.55 6.00
C GLN A 30 -0.22 -2.91 7.47
N SER A 31 -0.91 -3.97 7.83
CA SER A 31 -0.94 -4.54 9.17
C SER A 31 -0.82 -6.06 9.07
N LEU A 32 0.17 -6.62 9.72
CA LEU A 32 0.36 -8.07 9.83
C LEU A 32 0.26 -8.45 11.30
N TYR A 33 -0.67 -9.35 11.62
CA TYR A 33 -0.80 -9.91 12.95
C TYR A 33 -0.61 -11.44 12.89
N GLY A 34 0.18 -11.97 13.81
CA GLY A 34 0.43 -13.39 13.95
C GLY A 34 0.10 -13.88 15.35
N TYR A 35 -0.51 -15.05 15.45
CA TYR A 35 -0.83 -15.71 16.71
C TYR A 35 -0.31 -17.14 16.73
N LYS A 36 0.38 -17.50 17.82
CA LYS A 36 0.92 -18.84 18.02
C LYS A 36 -0.16 -19.74 18.63
N LEU A 37 -0.60 -20.75 17.88
CA LEU A 37 -1.58 -21.74 18.34
C LEU A 37 -0.93 -22.85 19.18
N SER A 38 0.31 -23.20 18.85
CA SER A 38 1.14 -24.14 19.62
C SER A 38 2.62 -23.90 19.34
N GLU A 39 3.52 -24.61 20.02
CA GLU A 39 4.96 -24.51 19.74
C GLU A 39 5.31 -24.70 18.26
N LYS A 40 4.53 -25.54 17.56
CA LYS A 40 4.75 -25.93 16.17
C LYS A 40 3.86 -25.23 15.15
N PHE A 41 2.84 -24.51 15.57
CA PHE A 41 1.87 -23.89 14.66
C PHE A 41 1.59 -22.44 15.02
N ALA A 42 1.64 -21.57 14.02
CA ALA A 42 1.19 -20.20 14.10
C ALA A 42 0.27 -19.89 12.92
N VAL A 43 -0.66 -18.97 13.13
CA VAL A 43 -1.51 -18.41 12.07
C VAL A 43 -1.26 -16.91 11.98
N SER A 44 -1.50 -16.34 10.82
CA SER A 44 -1.37 -14.90 10.60
C SER A 44 -2.49 -14.36 9.73
N THR A 45 -2.74 -13.08 9.87
CA THR A 45 -3.64 -12.30 9.04
C THR A 45 -2.91 -11.05 8.60
N LEU A 46 -2.97 -10.75 7.31
CA LEU A 46 -2.41 -9.57 6.68
C LEU A 46 -3.58 -8.71 6.17
N GLY A 47 -3.57 -7.43 6.50
CA GLY A 47 -4.46 -6.45 5.89
C GLY A 47 -3.63 -5.36 5.24
N GLU A 48 -3.91 -5.09 3.97
CA GLU A 48 -3.25 -4.06 3.19
C GLU A 48 -4.29 -3.15 2.58
N TYR A 49 -4.14 -1.85 2.80
CA TYR A 49 -4.98 -0.83 2.21
C TYR A 49 -4.11 0.16 1.45
N ARG A 50 -4.44 0.37 0.17
CA ARG A 50 -3.75 1.31 -0.71
C ARG A 50 -4.76 2.25 -1.34
N THR A 51 -4.49 3.53 -1.32
CA THR A 51 -5.45 4.56 -1.71
C THR A 51 -4.74 5.85 -2.10
N THR A 52 -5.43 6.70 -2.84
CA THR A 52 -5.12 8.13 -3.07
C THR A 52 -5.75 8.96 -1.93
N ILE A 53 -5.09 10.05 -1.51
CA ILE A 53 -5.51 10.93 -0.40
C ILE A 53 -5.62 12.44 -0.74
N LEU A 54 -5.05 12.92 -1.84
CA LEU A 54 -4.91 14.34 -2.15
C LEU A 54 -6.11 14.88 -2.95
N ASN A 55 -6.37 14.37 -4.15
CA ASN A 55 -7.38 14.96 -5.03
C ASN A 55 -8.26 13.93 -5.75
N ASN A 56 -8.51 12.78 -5.11
CA ASN A 56 -9.53 11.78 -5.43
C ASN A 56 -9.50 10.66 -4.37
N PHE A 57 -9.97 10.95 -3.14
CA PHE A 57 -9.81 10.01 -2.02
C PHE A 57 -10.39 8.63 -2.34
N ASN A 58 -9.57 7.59 -2.27
CA ASN A 58 -9.97 6.21 -2.53
C ASN A 58 -10.46 5.90 -3.96
N ASP A 59 -9.98 6.66 -4.93
CA ASP A 59 -10.23 6.46 -6.35
C ASP A 59 -8.89 6.59 -7.14
N PRO A 60 -8.16 5.48 -7.41
CA PRO A 60 -8.49 4.08 -7.13
C PRO A 60 -8.09 3.61 -5.71
N GLY A 61 -8.96 2.81 -5.12
CA GLY A 61 -8.77 2.16 -3.83
C GLY A 61 -8.54 0.65 -3.94
N TYR A 62 -7.60 0.11 -3.15
CA TYR A 62 -7.34 -1.32 -3.02
C TYR A 62 -7.36 -1.75 -1.56
N LEU A 63 -8.11 -2.82 -1.27
CA LEU A 63 -8.12 -3.49 0.02
C LEU A 63 -7.81 -4.97 -0.22
N ASP A 64 -6.63 -5.39 0.23
CA ASP A 64 -6.17 -6.75 0.13
C ASP A 64 -6.10 -7.38 1.52
N LEU A 65 -6.66 -8.58 1.65
CA LEU A 65 -6.67 -9.36 2.88
C LEU A 65 -5.99 -10.70 2.63
N GLY A 66 -5.04 -11.05 3.48
CA GLY A 66 -4.31 -12.30 3.45
C GLY A 66 -4.48 -13.06 4.76
N VAL A 67 -4.46 -14.39 4.66
CA VAL A 67 -4.33 -15.29 5.82
C VAL A 67 -3.15 -16.21 5.58
N GLY A 68 -2.41 -16.52 6.64
CA GLY A 68 -1.22 -17.37 6.58
C GLY A 68 -1.20 -18.37 7.72
N ALA A 69 -0.43 -19.44 7.53
CA ALA A 69 -0.12 -20.39 8.57
C ALA A 69 1.33 -20.82 8.43
N THR A 70 2.00 -21.01 9.56
CA THR A 70 3.37 -21.49 9.63
C THR A 70 3.39 -22.79 10.43
N TRP A 71 4.07 -23.80 9.89
CA TRP A 71 4.33 -25.06 10.56
C TRP A 71 5.84 -25.21 10.82
N THR A 72 6.20 -25.33 12.09
CA THR A 72 7.57 -25.48 12.57
C THR A 72 7.74 -26.88 13.18
N PRO A 73 8.06 -27.92 12.39
CA PRO A 73 8.10 -29.31 12.86
C PRO A 73 9.28 -29.62 13.81
N LEU A 74 10.35 -28.84 13.70
CA LEU A 74 11.62 -28.98 14.43
C LEU A 74 12.03 -27.62 15.00
N ASP A 75 12.62 -27.63 16.19
CA ASP A 75 13.16 -26.41 16.81
C ASP A 75 14.40 -25.95 16.03
N ASN A 76 14.48 -24.64 15.77
CA ASN A 76 15.60 -23.99 15.06
C ASN A 76 15.80 -24.42 13.60
N LEU A 77 14.73 -24.74 12.87
CA LEU A 77 14.80 -24.86 11.41
C LEU A 77 15.11 -23.48 10.79
N VAL A 78 16.38 -23.22 10.50
CA VAL A 78 16.83 -22.10 9.65
C VAL A 78 16.87 -22.62 8.21
N VAL A 79 16.17 -21.93 7.29
CA VAL A 79 16.23 -22.18 5.84
C VAL A 79 16.89 -21.00 5.17
#